data_AF-A0A9D2K2D5-F1
#
_entry.id   AF-A0A9D2K2D5-F1
#
_cell.length_a   1.000
_cell.length_b   1.000
_cell.length_c   1.000
_cell.angle_alpha   90.00
_cell.angle_beta   90.00
_cell.angle_gamma   90.00
#
_symmetry.space_group_name_H-M   'P 1'
#
loop_
_entity.id
_entity.type
_entity.pdbx_description
1 polymer ?
#
loop_
_entity_poly.entity_id
_entity_poly.type
_entity_poly.pdbx_seq_one_letter_code
_entity_poly.pdbx_strand_id
1 'polypeptide(L)'
;DCGAKLYFCTCNTYKDDSQNHFVCSNYKSNTGSCKIHYIREQVLYRIVLETIRQTLSYVRMFRKDFKLEMLAQDEESRKAELAEKQKALSGAKKRMEDLDRIIQHIYEDNVLGKLSDSRYLKLSRQYEKEQAEIEQLAAVLEREIEAQAGQVSDVNEFLKLVDKYLDIPELDAAILNELVSRIVVHSPARENGRKQVRIDLYFTYVGQIRIPLKIGRESLNESEPA
;
A
#
# COMPACT_ATOMS: atom_id res chain seq x y z
N ASP A 1 4.41 -8.44 -4.18
CA ASP A 1 4.40 -7.73 -5.48
C ASP A 1 5.54 -6.74 -5.57
N CYS A 2 5.96 -6.34 -6.77
CA CYS A 2 7.21 -5.57 -6.98
C CYS A 2 7.10 -4.06 -6.70
N GLY A 3 5.92 -3.55 -6.35
CA GLY A 3 5.69 -2.13 -6.06
C GLY A 3 5.75 -1.18 -7.26
N ALA A 4 6.00 -1.69 -8.47
CA ALA A 4 6.16 -0.87 -9.66
C ALA A 4 4.82 -0.58 -10.37
N LYS A 5 4.76 0.55 -11.08
CA LYS A 5 3.55 0.96 -11.82
C LYS A 5 3.25 0.04 -13.01
N LEU A 6 1.98 -0.04 -13.37
CA LEU A 6 1.55 -0.67 -14.62
C LEU A 6 1.60 0.36 -15.76
N TYR A 7 2.04 -0.08 -16.94
CA TYR A 7 1.95 0.68 -18.18
C TYR A 7 0.77 0.19 -19.01
N PHE A 8 0.04 1.14 -19.58
CA PHE A 8 -0.97 0.87 -20.60
C PHE A 8 -0.30 0.50 -21.93
N CYS A 9 -0.82 -0.53 -22.58
CA CYS A 9 -0.37 -1.04 -23.87
C CYS A 9 -1.56 -1.17 -24.81
N THR A 10 -1.46 -0.57 -25.99
CA THR A 10 -2.47 -0.69 -27.05
C THR A 10 -2.14 -1.86 -27.97
N CYS A 11 -3.19 -2.55 -28.44
CA CYS A 11 -3.05 -3.67 -29.37
C CYS A 11 -3.56 -3.27 -30.76
N ASN A 12 -2.67 -2.71 -31.59
CA ASN A 12 -3.05 -2.20 -32.92
C ASN A 12 -3.43 -3.28 -33.95
N THR A 13 -3.27 -4.56 -33.62
CA THR A 13 -3.57 -5.70 -34.51
C THR A 13 -5.06 -6.03 -34.54
N TYR A 14 -5.83 -5.61 -33.54
CA TYR A 14 -7.26 -5.90 -33.44
C TYR A 14 -8.06 -4.68 -33.90
N LYS A 15 -9.26 -4.93 -34.47
CA LYS A 15 -10.15 -3.85 -34.94
C LYS A 15 -10.82 -3.07 -33.81
N ASP A 16 -10.78 -3.60 -32.58
CA ASP A 16 -11.34 -2.97 -31.40
C ASP A 16 -10.28 -2.85 -30.29
N ASP A 17 -10.55 -1.95 -29.34
CA ASP A 17 -9.71 -1.73 -28.16
C ASP A 17 -9.82 -2.85 -27.11
N SER A 18 -10.45 -3.99 -27.45
CA SER A 18 -10.73 -5.07 -26.49
C SER A 18 -9.50 -5.77 -25.95
N GLN A 19 -8.36 -5.64 -26.65
CA GLN A 19 -7.10 -6.27 -26.28
C GLN A 19 -6.12 -5.31 -25.60
N ASN A 20 -6.53 -4.05 -25.36
CA ASN A 20 -5.74 -3.11 -24.58
C ASN A 20 -5.60 -3.62 -23.14
N HIS A 21 -4.41 -3.44 -22.57
CA HIS A 21 -4.05 -4.05 -21.30
C HIS A 21 -3.01 -3.26 -20.53
N PHE A 22 -2.94 -3.55 -19.23
CA PHE A 22 -1.95 -3.04 -18.32
C PHE A 22 -0.93 -4.11 -17.97
N VAL A 23 0.35 -3.76 -18.01
CA VAL A 23 1.47 -4.66 -17.69
C VAL A 23 2.49 -3.96 -16.79
N CYS A 24 3.07 -4.69 -15.83
CA CYS A 24 4.07 -4.12 -14.93
C CYS A 24 5.32 -3.63 -15.67
N SER A 25 5.78 -2.44 -15.28
CA SER A 25 6.99 -1.83 -15.84
C SER A 25 8.23 -2.71 -15.70
N ASN A 26 8.42 -3.32 -14.53
CA ASN A 26 9.58 -4.17 -14.24
C ASN A 26 9.54 -5.50 -15.02
N TYR A 27 8.34 -5.95 -15.41
CA TYR A 27 8.20 -7.10 -16.30
C TYR A 27 8.48 -6.69 -17.76
N LYS A 28 7.93 -5.55 -18.20
CA LYS A 28 8.10 -5.04 -19.57
C LYS A 28 9.56 -4.74 -19.93
N SER A 29 10.36 -4.27 -18.97
CA SER A 29 11.77 -3.94 -19.20
C SER A 29 12.71 -5.16 -19.24
N ASN A 30 12.23 -6.38 -18.96
CA ASN A 30 13.04 -7.60 -18.80
C ASN A 30 14.18 -7.49 -17.77
N THR A 31 14.21 -6.44 -16.96
CA THR A 31 15.25 -6.18 -15.95
C THR A 31 14.84 -6.56 -14.53
N GLY A 32 13.59 -7.01 -14.32
CA GLY A 32 13.03 -7.29 -12.99
C GLY A 32 12.80 -8.77 -12.67
N SER A 33 12.73 -9.09 -11.37
CA SER A 33 12.39 -10.41 -10.81
C SER A 33 10.88 -10.67 -10.69
N CYS A 34 10.06 -9.88 -11.40
CA CYS A 34 8.63 -9.82 -11.17
C CYS A 34 7.86 -10.94 -11.87
N LYS A 35 6.87 -11.54 -11.18
CA LYS A 35 5.85 -12.37 -11.84
C LYS A 35 5.00 -11.50 -12.78
N ILE A 36 4.31 -12.12 -13.74
CA ILE A 36 3.49 -11.42 -14.75
C ILE A 36 2.29 -10.74 -14.07
N HIS A 37 2.41 -9.46 -13.71
CA HIS A 37 1.26 -8.59 -13.43
C HIS A 37 0.66 -8.14 -14.75
N TYR A 38 -0.54 -8.62 -15.01
CA TYR A 38 -1.24 -8.37 -16.25
C TYR A 38 -2.73 -8.31 -15.97
N ILE A 39 -3.39 -7.29 -16.52
CA ILE A 39 -4.84 -7.19 -16.52
C ILE A 39 -5.31 -6.48 -17.79
N ARG A 40 -6.41 -6.95 -18.38
CA ARG A 40 -7.03 -6.27 -19.54
C ARG A 40 -7.73 -5.00 -19.08
N GLU A 41 -7.65 -3.96 -19.91
CA GLU A 41 -8.26 -2.65 -19.60
C GLU A 41 -9.76 -2.79 -19.33
N GLN A 42 -10.51 -3.40 -20.25
CA GLN A 42 -11.96 -3.56 -20.11
C GLN A 42 -12.37 -4.34 -18.85
N VAL A 43 -11.56 -5.34 -18.47
CA VAL A 43 -11.81 -6.13 -17.25
C VAL A 43 -11.57 -5.28 -16.02
N LEU A 44 -10.46 -4.55 -15.98
CA LEU A 44 -10.15 -3.64 -14.87
C LEU A 44 -11.23 -2.57 -14.75
N TYR A 45 -11.59 -1.92 -15.86
CA TYR A 45 -12.61 -0.88 -15.90
C TYR A 45 -13.94 -1.36 -15.32
N ARG A 46 -14.43 -2.53 -15.77
CA ARG A 46 -15.69 -3.11 -15.27
C ARG A 46 -15.66 -3.39 -13.77
N ILE A 47 -14.59 -4.02 -13.29
CA ILE A 47 -14.45 -4.35 -11.86
C ILE A 47 -14.41 -3.06 -11.02
N VAL A 48 -13.66 -2.05 -11.46
CA VAL A 48 -13.54 -0.78 -10.75
C VAL A 48 -14.88 -0.04 -10.72
N LEU A 49 -15.58 0.05 -11.86
CA LEU A 49 -16.90 0.67 -11.94
C LEU A 49 -17.91 -0.02 -11.00
N GLU A 50 -17.97 -1.34 -11.04
CA GLU A 50 -18.88 -2.11 -10.19
C GLU A 50 -18.54 -1.93 -8.71
N THR A 51 -17.26 -1.98 -8.35
CA THR A 51 -16.79 -1.80 -6.96
C THR A 51 -17.15 -0.40 -6.45
N ILE A 52 -16.94 0.64 -7.26
CA ILE A 52 -17.30 2.02 -6.90
C ILE A 52 -18.81 2.11 -6.68
N ARG A 53 -19.63 1.63 -7.62
CA ARG A 53 -21.09 1.64 -7.47
C ARG A 53 -21.57 0.93 -6.20
N GLN A 54 -21.04 -0.26 -5.93
CA GLN A 54 -21.36 -1.01 -4.72
C GLN A 54 -20.95 -0.24 -3.45
N THR A 55 -19.76 0.38 -3.45
CA THR A 55 -19.28 1.20 -2.34
C THR A 55 -20.20 2.39 -2.11
N LEU A 56 -20.52 3.15 -3.16
CA LEU A 56 -21.39 4.32 -3.06
C LEU A 56 -22.79 3.93 -2.57
N SER A 57 -23.33 2.80 -3.04
CA SER A 57 -24.60 2.26 -2.55
C SER A 57 -24.55 1.89 -1.07
N TYR A 58 -23.51 1.16 -0.65
CA TYR A 58 -23.30 0.77 0.75
C TYR A 58 -23.21 2.00 1.67
N VAL A 59 -22.38 2.98 1.32
CA VAL A 59 -22.18 4.19 2.12
C VAL A 59 -23.47 5.00 2.23
N ARG A 60 -24.30 5.00 1.19
CA ARG A 60 -25.62 5.67 1.23
C ARG A 60 -26.59 4.97 2.18
N MET A 61 -26.66 3.64 2.15
CA MET A 61 -27.57 2.86 3.00
C MET A 61 -27.13 2.88 4.47
N PHE A 62 -25.83 2.79 4.73
CA PHE A 62 -25.25 2.59 6.06
C PHE A 62 -24.33 3.75 6.48
N ARG A 63 -24.73 4.99 6.20
CA ARG A 63 -23.87 6.17 6.37
C ARG A 63 -23.27 6.34 7.76
N LYS A 64 -24.07 6.09 8.80
CA LYS A 64 -23.64 6.21 10.20
C LYS A 64 -22.65 5.11 10.56
N ASP A 65 -22.98 3.87 10.22
CA ASP A 65 -22.14 2.71 10.52
C ASP A 65 -20.82 2.78 9.76
N PHE A 66 -20.87 3.14 8.46
CA PHE A 66 -19.68 3.40 7.65
C PHE A 66 -18.76 4.44 8.30
N LYS A 67 -19.30 5.53 8.82
CA LYS A 67 -18.48 6.55 9.49
C LYS A 67 -17.76 6.00 10.72
N LEU A 68 -18.45 5.21 11.55
CA LEU A 68 -17.86 4.58 12.73
C LEU A 68 -16.80 3.54 12.35
N GLU A 69 -17.09 2.70 11.34
CA GLU A 69 -16.17 1.70 10.83
C GLU A 69 -14.90 2.33 10.27
N MET A 70 -15.02 3.42 9.50
CA MET A 70 -13.86 4.12 8.94
C MET A 70 -12.99 4.76 10.03
N LEU A 71 -13.61 5.37 11.04
CA LEU A 71 -12.86 5.93 12.18
C LEU A 71 -12.12 4.85 12.97
N ALA A 72 -12.77 3.70 13.22
CA ALA A 72 -12.15 2.57 13.90
C ALA A 72 -11.00 1.97 13.07
N GLN A 73 -11.18 1.80 11.77
CA GLN A 73 -10.15 1.29 10.86
C GLN A 73 -8.96 2.24 10.76
N ASP A 74 -9.20 3.56 10.71
CA ASP A 74 -8.15 4.58 10.69
C ASP A 74 -7.34 4.57 11.99
N GLU A 75 -8.01 4.48 13.15
CA GLU A 75 -7.34 4.36 14.45
C GLU A 75 -6.48 3.10 14.53
N GLU A 76 -7.02 1.94 14.12
CA GLU A 76 -6.30 0.67 14.12
C GLU A 76 -5.10 0.71 13.18
N SER A 77 -5.28 1.23 11.96
CA SER A 77 -4.20 1.37 10.98
C SER A 77 -3.09 2.29 11.48
N ARG A 78 -3.46 3.45 12.04
CA ARG A 78 -2.49 4.41 12.60
C ARG A 78 -1.73 3.81 13.77
N LYS A 79 -2.41 3.06 14.65
CA LYS A 79 -1.77 2.37 15.78
C LYS A 79 -0.80 1.30 15.30
N ALA A 80 -1.17 0.51 14.28
CA ALA A 80 -0.31 -0.51 13.68
C ALA A 80 0.93 0.11 13.03
N GLU A 81 0.77 1.17 12.23
CA GLU A 81 1.88 1.86 11.57
C GLU A 81 2.84 2.50 12.59
N LEU A 82 2.29 3.15 13.62
CA LEU A 82 3.09 3.73 14.71
C LEU A 82 3.88 2.64 15.46
N ALA A 83 3.26 1.50 15.75
CA ALA A 83 3.94 0.37 16.39
C ALA A 83 5.06 -0.20 15.50
N GLU A 84 4.85 -0.28 14.18
CA GLU A 84 5.87 -0.72 13.22
C GLU A 84 7.04 0.26 13.16
N LYS A 85 6.77 1.56 13.06
CA LYS A 85 7.81 2.61 13.06
C LYS A 85 8.60 2.62 14.36
N GLN A 86 7.94 2.51 15.52
CA GLN A 86 8.61 2.40 16.81
C GLN A 86 9.49 1.15 16.90
N LYS A 87 9.02 0.01 16.38
CA LYS A 87 9.81 -1.22 16.31
C LYS A 87 11.03 -1.04 15.41
N ALA A 88 10.86 -0.45 14.22
CA ALA A 88 11.97 -0.16 13.31
C ALA A 88 13.01 0.77 13.95
N LEU A 89 12.55 1.83 14.63
CA LEU A 89 13.41 2.76 15.36
C LEU A 89 14.19 2.06 16.49
N SER A 90 13.53 1.21 17.27
CA SER A 90 14.20 0.43 18.33
C SER A 90 15.25 -0.52 17.76
N GLY A 91 14.98 -1.13 16.59
CA GLY A 91 15.92 -1.97 15.86
C GLY A 91 17.13 -1.19 15.35
N ALA A 92 16.91 0.01 14.79
CA ALA A 92 17.96 0.91 14.34
C ALA A 92 18.87 1.33 15.51
N LYS A 93 18.29 1.75 16.64
CA LYS A 93 19.04 2.12 17.86
C LYS A 93 19.89 0.95 18.39
N LYS A 94 19.31 -0.25 18.44
CA LYS A 94 20.06 -1.45 18.84
C LYS A 94 21.23 -1.75 17.89
N ARG A 95 21.02 -1.63 16.58
CA ARG A 95 22.09 -1.83 15.60
C ARG A 95 23.21 -0.81 15.75
N MET A 96 22.89 0.45 16.09
CA MET A 96 23.90 1.47 16.41
C MET A 96 24.74 1.07 17.63
N GLU A 97 24.10 0.63 18.73
CA GLU A 97 24.82 0.15 19.93
C GLU A 97 25.72 -1.05 19.63
N ASP A 98 25.25 -1.99 18.80
CA ASP A 98 26.06 -3.14 18.38
C ASP A 98 27.27 -2.70 17.53
N LEU A 99 27.10 -1.70 16.66
CA LEU A 99 28.19 -1.11 15.87
C LEU A 99 29.22 -0.42 16.76
N ASP A 100 28.80 0.33 17.78
CA ASP A 100 29.70 0.98 18.74
C ASP A 100 30.60 -0.05 19.45
N ARG A 101 30.02 -1.17 19.89
CA ARG A 101 30.77 -2.27 20.52
C ARG A 101 31.74 -2.93 19.55
N ILE A 102 31.34 -3.14 18.30
CA ILE A 102 32.20 -3.71 17.26
C ILE A 102 33.38 -2.78 16.99
N ILE A 103 33.15 -1.48 16.85
CA ILE A 103 34.20 -0.48 16.61
C ILE A 103 35.17 -0.45 17.80
N GLN A 104 34.65 -0.46 19.04
CA GLN A 104 35.48 -0.51 20.24
C GLN A 104 36.40 -1.75 20.24
N HIS A 105 35.87 -2.94 19.98
CA HIS A 105 36.69 -4.16 19.93
C HIS A 105 37.71 -4.15 18.77
N ILE A 106 37.35 -3.60 17.61
CA ILE A 106 38.27 -3.45 16.47
C ILE A 106 39.45 -2.55 16.83
N TYR A 107 39.21 -1.48 17.61
CA TYR A 107 40.26 -0.63 18.14
C TYR A 107 41.16 -1.38 19.13
N GLU A 108 40.57 -2.11 20.08
CA GLU A 108 41.31 -2.93 21.04
C GLU A 108 42.22 -3.96 20.35
N ASP A 109 41.71 -4.68 19.34
CA ASP A 109 42.48 -5.68 18.60
C ASP A 109 43.59 -5.05 17.72
N ASN A 110 43.40 -3.82 17.24
CA ASN A 110 44.46 -3.07 16.56
C ASN A 110 45.59 -2.70 17.52
N VAL A 111 45.28 -2.14 18.69
CA VAL A 111 46.27 -1.77 19.72
C VAL A 111 47.04 -3.00 20.22
N LEU A 112 46.38 -4.17 20.32
CA LEU A 112 47.00 -5.44 20.69
C LEU A 112 47.80 -6.09 19.54
N GLY A 113 47.86 -5.48 18.35
CA GLY A 113 48.59 -5.99 17.18
C GLY A 113 47.98 -7.24 16.53
N LYS A 114 46.77 -7.64 16.93
CA LYS A 114 46.03 -8.76 16.31
C LYS A 114 45.44 -8.37 14.96
N LEU A 115 45.28 -7.06 14.71
CA LEU A 115 44.73 -6.49 13.49
C LEU A 115 45.69 -5.47 12.88
N SER A 116 45.98 -5.60 11.58
CA SER A 116 46.82 -4.61 10.89
C SER A 116 46.09 -3.27 10.69
N ASP A 117 46.85 -2.17 10.70
CA ASP A 117 46.31 -0.81 10.56
C ASP A 117 45.51 -0.60 9.27
N SER A 118 45.97 -1.20 8.17
CA SER A 118 45.26 -1.15 6.89
C SER A 118 43.89 -1.82 6.96
N ARG A 119 43.78 -2.93 7.70
CA ARG A 119 42.51 -3.64 7.88
C ARG A 119 41.61 -2.92 8.88
N TYR A 120 42.17 -2.37 9.97
CA TYR A 120 41.47 -1.50 10.90
C TYR A 120 40.81 -0.33 10.18
N LEU A 121 41.59 0.44 9.39
CA LEU A 121 41.10 1.63 8.70
C LEU A 121 39.96 1.29 7.72
N LYS A 122 40.07 0.16 7.02
CA LYS A 122 39.03 -0.29 6.09
C LYS A 122 37.73 -0.66 6.82
N LEU A 123 37.81 -1.41 7.91
CA LEU A 123 36.63 -1.83 8.69
C LEU A 123 35.99 -0.65 9.42
N SER A 124 36.78 0.21 10.09
CA SER A 124 36.28 1.40 10.79
C SER A 124 35.47 2.28 9.84
N ARG A 125 36.02 2.59 8.65
CA ARG A 125 35.32 3.40 7.64
C ARG A 125 34.01 2.76 7.16
N GLN A 126 33.96 1.44 7.05
CA GLN A 126 32.73 0.74 6.63
C GLN A 126 31.65 0.83 7.72
N TYR A 127 32.01 0.60 8.98
CA TYR A 127 31.07 0.66 10.09
C TYR A 127 30.63 2.09 10.43
N GLU A 128 31.52 3.07 10.39
CA GLU A 128 31.18 4.49 10.53
C GLU A 128 30.19 4.94 9.45
N LYS A 129 30.40 4.48 8.21
CA LYS A 129 29.45 4.75 7.11
C LYS A 129 28.08 4.13 7.39
N GLU A 130 28.04 2.87 7.82
CA GLU A 130 26.79 2.20 8.18
C GLU A 130 26.08 2.91 9.35
N GLN A 131 26.82 3.35 10.37
CA GLN A 131 26.26 4.14 11.49
C GLN A 131 25.62 5.44 11.00
N ALA A 132 26.31 6.20 10.15
CA ALA A 132 25.78 7.45 9.61
C ALA A 132 24.49 7.23 8.78
N GLU A 133 24.42 6.14 8.00
CA GLU A 133 23.21 5.76 7.26
C GLU A 133 22.06 5.40 8.21
N ILE A 134 22.33 4.63 9.26
CA ILE A 134 21.31 4.23 10.25
C ILE A 134 20.82 5.43 11.07
N GLU A 135 21.71 6.35 11.45
CA GLU A 135 21.35 7.56 12.21
C GLU A 135 20.44 8.47 11.38
N GLN A 136 20.73 8.62 10.08
CA GLN A 136 19.83 9.35 9.17
C GLN A 136 18.46 8.68 9.09
N LEU A 137 18.40 7.35 8.95
CA LEU A 137 17.15 6.60 8.93
C LEU A 137 16.37 6.76 10.26
N ALA A 138 17.05 6.68 11.41
CA ALA A 138 16.44 6.87 12.72
C ALA A 138 15.84 8.27 12.87
N ALA A 139 16.58 9.32 12.45
CA ALA A 139 16.12 10.70 12.50
C ALA A 139 14.93 10.98 11.55
N VAL A 140 14.82 10.23 10.46
CA VAL A 140 13.64 10.27 9.57
C VAL A 140 12.45 9.58 10.24
N LEU A 141 12.64 8.37 10.80
CA LEU A 141 11.59 7.64 11.50
C LEU A 141 11.02 8.42 12.69
N GLU A 142 11.88 9.09 13.48
CA GLU A 142 11.45 9.93 14.60
C GLU A 142 10.58 11.10 14.12
N ARG A 143 11.01 11.81 13.07
CA ARG A 143 10.22 12.90 12.46
C ARG A 143 8.88 12.40 11.90
N GLU A 144 8.85 11.23 11.29
CA GLU A 144 7.62 10.64 10.79
C GLU A 144 6.65 10.27 11.92
N ILE A 145 7.15 9.72 13.03
CA ILE A 145 6.34 9.42 14.22
C ILE A 145 5.73 10.71 14.79
N GLU A 146 6.51 11.79 14.85
CA GLU A 146 6.02 13.10 15.32
C GLU A 146 4.98 13.71 14.37
N ALA A 147 5.19 13.62 13.06
CA ALA A 147 4.29 14.20 12.05
C ALA A 147 2.95 13.44 11.93
N GLN A 148 2.93 12.14 12.24
CA GLN A 148 1.76 11.28 12.07
C GLN A 148 0.59 11.61 13.02
N ALA A 149 0.80 12.48 14.00
CA ALA A 149 -0.23 12.95 14.91
C ALA A 149 -1.34 13.79 14.24
N GLY A 150 -1.10 14.32 13.02
CA GLY A 150 -2.00 15.29 12.37
C GLY A 150 -2.81 14.79 11.17
N GLN A 151 -2.59 13.56 10.69
CA GLN A 151 -3.27 13.06 9.50
C GLN A 151 -4.54 12.30 9.90
N VAL A 152 -5.69 12.97 9.83
CA VAL A 152 -7.00 12.36 10.07
C VAL A 152 -7.63 12.05 8.73
N SER A 153 -8.10 10.82 8.54
CA SER A 153 -8.96 10.48 7.41
C SER A 153 -10.18 11.40 7.40
N ASP A 154 -10.36 12.21 6.35
CA ASP A 154 -11.53 13.09 6.26
C ASP A 154 -12.72 12.32 5.69
N VAL A 155 -13.30 11.47 6.53
CA VAL A 155 -14.51 10.70 6.22
C VAL A 155 -15.64 11.63 5.76
N ASN A 156 -15.71 12.87 6.26
CA ASN A 156 -16.78 13.79 5.86
C ASN A 156 -16.58 14.29 4.43
N GLU A 157 -15.35 14.55 3.99
CA GLU A 157 -15.07 14.90 2.58
C GLU A 157 -15.42 13.75 1.64
N PHE A 158 -15.09 12.51 2.02
CA PHE A 158 -15.51 11.35 1.23
C PHE A 158 -17.05 11.24 1.15
N LEU A 159 -17.76 11.49 2.24
CA LEU A 159 -19.22 11.50 2.24
C LEU A 159 -19.81 12.58 1.32
N LYS A 160 -19.16 13.75 1.19
CA LYS A 160 -19.57 14.78 0.20
C LYS A 160 -19.40 14.29 -1.24
N LEU A 161 -18.32 13.55 -1.52
CA LEU A 161 -18.13 12.93 -2.85
C LEU A 161 -19.23 11.89 -3.14
N VAL A 162 -19.62 11.10 -2.15
CA VAL A 162 -20.70 10.12 -2.28
C VAL A 162 -22.03 10.80 -2.60
N ASP A 163 -22.31 11.95 -1.97
CA ASP A 163 -23.51 12.75 -2.25
C ASP A 163 -23.48 13.41 -3.64
N LYS A 164 -22.29 13.76 -4.15
CA LYS A 164 -22.09 14.34 -5.48
C LYS A 164 -22.32 13.32 -6.59
N TYR A 165 -21.87 12.08 -6.40
CA TYR A 165 -21.93 11.03 -7.41
C TYR A 165 -23.08 10.06 -7.15
N LEU A 166 -24.30 10.51 -7.46
CA LEU A 166 -25.51 9.70 -7.39
C LEU A 166 -25.66 8.88 -8.69
N ASP A 167 -25.28 7.60 -8.61
CA ASP A 167 -25.38 6.63 -9.70
C ASP A 167 -24.51 6.99 -10.92
N ILE A 168 -23.33 6.37 -11.00
CA ILE A 168 -22.34 6.64 -12.04
C ILE A 168 -22.60 5.68 -13.21
N PRO A 169 -23.12 6.12 -14.37
CA PRO A 169 -23.35 5.24 -15.52
C PRO A 169 -22.03 4.76 -16.17
N GLU A 170 -21.02 5.61 -16.19
CA GLU A 170 -19.70 5.33 -16.73
C GLU A 170 -18.62 6.06 -15.90
N LEU A 171 -17.47 5.42 -15.71
CA LEU A 171 -16.30 6.08 -15.16
C LEU A 171 -15.61 6.88 -16.26
N ASP A 172 -15.52 8.19 -16.05
CA ASP A 172 -14.57 9.03 -16.75
C ASP A 172 -13.29 9.23 -15.90
N ALA A 173 -12.26 9.82 -16.51
CA ALA A 173 -10.99 10.07 -15.82
C ALA A 173 -11.12 11.07 -14.67
N ALA A 174 -12.06 12.02 -14.72
CA ALA A 174 -12.22 13.03 -13.69
C ALA A 174 -12.83 12.41 -12.42
N ILE A 175 -13.93 11.68 -12.58
CA ILE A 175 -14.62 10.93 -11.52
C ILE A 175 -13.66 9.93 -10.87
N LEU A 176 -12.90 9.18 -11.68
CA LEU A 176 -11.96 8.20 -11.17
C LEU A 176 -10.86 8.86 -10.31
N ASN A 177 -10.24 9.94 -10.80
CA ASN A 177 -9.19 10.64 -10.07
C ASN A 177 -9.70 11.37 -8.82
N GLU A 178 -10.98 11.76 -8.79
CA GLU A 178 -11.59 12.38 -7.62
C GLU A 178 -11.92 11.34 -6.54
N LEU A 179 -12.49 10.20 -6.93
CA LEU A 179 -12.93 9.15 -6.00
C LEU A 179 -11.82 8.17 -5.57
N VAL A 180 -10.87 7.87 -6.44
CA VAL A 180 -9.88 6.81 -6.26
C VAL A 180 -8.47 7.40 -6.24
N SER A 181 -7.76 7.17 -5.14
CA SER A 181 -6.37 7.58 -4.98
C SER A 181 -5.40 6.65 -5.71
N ARG A 182 -5.65 5.33 -5.66
CA ARG A 182 -4.86 4.32 -6.37
C ARG A 182 -5.59 2.98 -6.50
N ILE A 183 -5.15 2.20 -7.49
CA ILE A 183 -5.61 0.83 -7.75
C ILE A 183 -4.40 -0.09 -7.71
N VAL A 184 -4.43 -1.12 -6.86
CA VAL A 184 -3.34 -2.08 -6.72
C VAL A 184 -3.79 -3.41 -7.32
N VAL A 185 -3.08 -3.85 -8.36
CA VAL A 185 -3.31 -5.14 -9.02
C VAL A 185 -2.24 -6.12 -8.56
N HIS A 186 -2.68 -7.21 -7.92
CA HIS A 186 -1.78 -8.20 -7.37
C HIS A 186 -1.35 -9.24 -8.40
N SER A 187 -0.25 -9.94 -8.10
CA SER A 187 0.17 -11.08 -8.92
C SER A 187 -0.95 -12.13 -8.97
N PRO A 188 -1.19 -12.78 -10.13
CA PRO A 188 -2.15 -13.86 -10.21
C PRO A 188 -1.74 -15.04 -9.30
N ALA A 189 -2.66 -15.44 -8.42
CA ALA A 189 -2.56 -16.64 -7.60
C ALA A 189 -3.33 -17.79 -8.25
N ARG A 190 -2.84 -19.03 -8.06
CA ARG A 190 -3.62 -20.22 -8.40
C ARG A 190 -4.28 -20.72 -7.12
N GLU A 191 -5.57 -20.48 -7.00
CA GLU A 191 -6.39 -21.06 -5.94
C GLU A 191 -7.40 -22.02 -6.58
N ASN A 192 -7.47 -23.25 -6.06
CA ASN A 192 -8.39 -24.30 -6.54
C ASN A 192 -8.31 -24.55 -8.06
N GLY A 193 -7.10 -24.50 -8.63
CA GLY A 193 -6.87 -24.72 -10.06
C GLY A 193 -7.30 -23.57 -10.98
N ARG A 194 -7.87 -22.48 -10.44
CA ARG A 194 -8.27 -21.28 -11.19
C ARG A 194 -7.27 -20.15 -10.93
N LYS A 195 -7.01 -19.35 -11.97
CA LYS A 195 -6.20 -18.12 -11.86
C LYS A 195 -7.08 -17.03 -11.24
N GLN A 196 -6.73 -16.57 -10.05
CA GLN A 196 -7.37 -15.43 -9.40
C GLN A 196 -6.40 -14.24 -9.38
N VAL A 197 -6.91 -13.05 -9.68
CA VAL A 197 -6.16 -11.79 -9.59
C VAL A 197 -6.89 -10.93 -8.58
N ARG A 198 -6.21 -10.60 -7.48
CA ARG A 198 -6.74 -9.69 -6.48
C ARG A 198 -6.53 -8.24 -6.94
N ILE A 199 -7.55 -7.41 -6.74
CA ILE A 199 -7.51 -5.97 -7.04
C ILE A 199 -7.95 -5.26 -5.77
N ASP A 200 -7.10 -4.38 -5.25
CA ASP A 200 -7.44 -3.52 -4.12
C ASP A 200 -7.66 -2.09 -4.61
N LEU A 201 -8.80 -1.51 -4.25
CA LEU A 201 -9.18 -0.13 -4.56
C LEU A 201 -8.96 0.75 -3.33
N TYR A 202 -8.28 1.88 -3.50
CA TYR A 202 -8.08 2.87 -2.44
C TYR A 202 -8.82 4.15 -2.82
N PHE A 203 -9.83 4.50 -2.02
CA PHE A 203 -10.59 5.72 -2.19
C PHE A 203 -9.81 6.93 -1.65
N THR A 204 -10.06 8.09 -2.25
CA THR A 204 -9.55 9.36 -1.74
C THR A 204 -10.13 9.60 -0.34
N TYR A 205 -9.33 10.15 0.58
CA TYR A 205 -9.66 10.45 1.99
C TYR A 205 -9.82 9.28 2.96
N VAL A 206 -10.40 8.15 2.53
CA VAL A 206 -10.72 7.01 3.43
C VAL A 206 -9.93 5.73 3.14
N GLY A 207 -9.10 5.72 2.10
CA GLY A 207 -8.24 4.59 1.80
C GLY A 207 -9.01 3.36 1.35
N GLN A 208 -8.60 2.17 1.81
CA GLN A 208 -9.24 0.92 1.39
C GLN A 208 -10.55 0.70 2.18
N ILE A 209 -11.67 0.71 1.47
CA ILE A 209 -12.97 0.34 2.04
C ILE A 209 -13.16 -1.16 1.87
N ARG A 210 -13.35 -1.87 2.99
CA ARG A 210 -13.74 -3.28 2.98
C ARG A 210 -15.26 -3.35 3.06
N ILE A 211 -15.93 -3.45 1.92
CA ILE A 211 -17.37 -3.70 1.93
C ILE A 211 -17.57 -5.10 2.50
N PRO A 212 -18.28 -5.27 3.62
CA PRO A 212 -18.67 -6.59 4.07
C PRO A 212 -19.64 -7.17 3.02
N LEU A 213 -19.16 -8.09 2.18
CA LEU A 213 -19.97 -8.85 1.20
C LEU A 213 -21.14 -9.63 1.86
N LYS A 214 -21.24 -9.62 3.19
CA LYS A 214 -22.27 -10.31 3.98
C LYS A 214 -23.51 -9.47 4.30
N ILE A 215 -23.47 -8.14 4.19
CA ILE A 215 -24.65 -7.28 4.47
C ILE A 215 -25.66 -7.30 3.29
N GLY A 216 -25.50 -8.21 2.32
CA GLY A 216 -26.41 -8.39 1.18
C GLY A 216 -27.19 -9.71 1.15
N ARG A 217 -27.07 -10.57 2.17
CA ARG A 217 -27.85 -11.83 2.23
C ARG A 217 -28.69 -12.02 3.49
N GLU A 218 -28.33 -11.42 4.62
CA GLU A 218 -29.08 -11.59 5.87
C GLU A 218 -30.09 -10.46 6.11
N SER A 219 -29.75 -9.22 5.77
CA SER A 219 -30.62 -8.04 5.90
C SER A 219 -31.77 -7.95 4.89
N LEU A 220 -31.78 -8.81 3.86
CA LEU A 220 -32.91 -8.96 2.92
C LEU A 220 -33.86 -10.10 3.29
N ASN A 221 -33.50 -10.94 4.26
CA ASN A 221 -34.32 -12.08 4.68
C ASN A 221 -35.19 -11.79 5.92
N GLU A 222 -35.09 -10.59 6.51
CA GLU A 222 -35.92 -10.19 7.66
C GLU A 222 -37.21 -9.44 7.28
N SER A 223 -37.48 -9.22 5.99
CA SER A 223 -38.62 -8.43 5.52
C SER A 223 -39.75 -9.21 4.83
N GLU A 224 -39.89 -10.52 5.05
CA GLU A 224 -41.13 -11.25 4.74
C GLU A 224 -41.81 -11.72 6.03
N PRO A 225 -42.83 -11.00 6.53
CA PRO A 225 -43.82 -11.60 7.40
C PRO A 225 -44.81 -12.42 6.55
N ALA A 226 -45.16 -13.60 7.08
CA ALA A 226 -46.14 -14.53 6.54
C ALA A 226 -47.56 -13.96 6.44
#